data_AF-A0A843RX52-F1
#
_entry.id   AF-A0A843RX52-F1
#
_cell.length_a   1.000
_cell.length_b   1.000
_cell.length_c   1.000
_cell.angle_alpha   90.00
_cell.angle_beta   90.00
_cell.angle_gamma   90.00
#
_symmetry.space_group_name_H-M   'P 1'
#
loop_
_entity.id
_entity.type
_entity.pdbx_description
1 polymer ?
#
loop_
_entity_poly.entity_id
_entity_poly.type
_entity_poly.pdbx_seq_one_letter_code
_entity_poly.pdbx_strand_id
1 'polypeptide(L)'
;MGVVGNVRFSSLDDGRGLEVYAPNTQLFAGDSYIVVRTRTDAEAVRHQLRTAIDAVDREQSFFDVHTMDARIQRAIWQHRIATAVLALFAVIALCLAVIGTHAVTAQAVASARREIGIRLALGSPASQVVRLVMQRWLVAVVAGVAVGMLGGGLVAGVLARALGMPAVPDLLLPAISPILLAGAAAVACYVPVRRALRRHDLIDALRPE
;
A
#
# COMPACT_ATOMS: atom_id res chain seq x y z
N MET A 1 44.04 -8.83 1.56
CA MET A 1 42.61 -9.11 1.28
C MET A 1 41.85 -9.05 2.58
N GLY A 2 40.74 -8.31 2.63
CA GLY A 2 39.92 -8.13 3.83
C GLY A 2 38.45 -8.16 3.45
N VAL A 3 37.60 -8.58 4.38
CA VAL A 3 36.14 -8.61 4.20
C VAL A 3 35.56 -7.42 4.94
N VAL A 4 34.78 -6.62 4.23
CA VAL A 4 34.03 -5.48 4.79
C VAL A 4 32.55 -5.88 4.86
N GLY A 5 31.80 -5.29 5.78
CA GLY A 5 30.35 -5.49 5.85
C GLY A 5 29.65 -5.04 4.56
N ASN A 6 28.50 -5.65 4.28
CA ASN A 6 27.74 -5.33 3.07
C ASN A 6 27.35 -3.85 3.04
N VAL A 7 27.59 -3.24 1.89
CA VAL A 7 27.14 -1.90 1.53
C VAL A 7 26.04 -2.03 0.48
N ARG A 8 25.20 -0.99 0.37
CA ARG A 8 24.10 -0.92 -0.58
C ARG A 8 24.49 0.03 -1.69
N PHE A 9 25.31 -0.45 -2.64
CA PHE A 9 25.87 0.41 -3.68
C PHE A 9 24.97 0.46 -4.93
N SER A 10 24.41 -0.67 -5.36
CA SER A 10 23.62 -0.78 -6.59
C SER A 10 22.12 -0.50 -6.41
N SER A 11 21.57 -0.81 -5.24
CA SER A 11 20.18 -0.49 -4.90
C SER A 11 20.00 -0.30 -3.40
N LEU A 12 19.07 0.56 -2.99
CA LEU A 12 18.72 0.75 -1.58
C LEU A 12 18.00 -0.46 -0.96
N ASP A 13 17.40 -1.31 -1.80
CA ASP A 13 16.58 -2.45 -1.39
C ASP A 13 17.33 -3.78 -1.36
N ASP A 14 18.38 -3.95 -2.16
CA ASP A 14 19.11 -5.22 -2.26
C ASP A 14 20.57 -5.08 -1.82
N GLY A 15 20.91 -5.74 -0.71
CA GLY A 15 22.28 -5.85 -0.17
C GLY A 15 22.96 -7.16 -0.53
N ARG A 16 22.51 -7.83 -1.61
CA ARG A 16 22.93 -9.20 -2.00
C ARG A 16 23.81 -9.27 -3.25
N GLY A 17 24.18 -8.13 -3.84
CA GLY A 17 25.17 -8.10 -4.91
C GLY A 17 26.56 -8.49 -4.41
N LEU A 18 27.31 -9.28 -5.18
CA LEU A 18 28.73 -9.48 -4.93
C LEU A 18 29.45 -8.16 -5.27
N GLU A 19 29.82 -7.41 -4.24
CA GLU A 19 30.59 -6.18 -4.39
C GLU A 19 32.05 -6.45 -4.06
N VAL A 20 32.93 -6.18 -5.03
CA VAL A 20 34.37 -6.38 -4.89
C VAL A 20 35.07 -5.03 -5.01
N TYR A 21 35.83 -4.68 -3.99
CA TYR A 21 36.69 -3.50 -4.02
C TYR A 21 38.05 -3.89 -4.60
N ALA A 22 38.36 -3.36 -5.78
CA ALA A 22 39.66 -3.50 -6.43
C ALA A 22 40.26 -2.13 -6.72
N PRO A 23 41.60 -2.00 -6.76
CA PRO A 23 42.24 -0.78 -7.24
C PRO A 23 41.77 -0.41 -8.65
N ASN A 24 41.44 0.87 -8.86
CA ASN A 24 40.97 1.33 -10.18
C ASN A 24 42.01 1.09 -11.30
N THR A 25 43.29 0.99 -10.95
CA THR A 25 44.38 0.65 -11.89
C THR A 25 44.36 -0.79 -12.37
N GLN A 26 43.70 -1.70 -11.63
CA GLN A 26 43.60 -3.12 -11.96
C GLN A 26 42.27 -3.45 -12.64
N LEU A 27 41.19 -2.78 -12.22
CA LEU A 27 39.84 -3.00 -12.72
C LEU A 27 39.23 -1.68 -13.19
N PHE A 28 39.73 -1.17 -14.32
CA PHE A 28 39.24 0.08 -14.88
C PHE A 28 37.85 -0.13 -15.48
N ALA A 29 36.83 0.46 -14.86
CA ALA A 29 35.49 0.54 -15.43
C ALA A 29 35.36 1.87 -16.19
N GLY A 30 34.91 1.81 -17.45
CA GLY A 30 34.77 2.98 -18.32
C GLY A 30 33.90 4.10 -17.72
N ASP A 31 32.93 3.74 -16.89
CA ASP A 31 32.10 4.67 -16.11
C ASP A 31 32.56 4.70 -14.65
N SER A 32 33.55 5.53 -14.34
CA SER A 32 34.06 5.71 -12.98
C SER A 32 33.52 6.98 -12.34
N TYR A 33 33.00 6.87 -11.12
CA TYR A 33 32.54 8.02 -10.33
C TYR A 33 33.54 8.37 -9.24
N ILE A 34 33.76 9.66 -9.02
CA ILE A 34 34.59 10.16 -7.92
C ILE A 34 33.66 10.54 -6.76
N VAL A 35 33.89 9.93 -5.61
CA VAL A 35 33.18 10.27 -4.37
C VAL A 35 34.12 11.00 -3.43
N VAL A 36 33.74 12.22 -3.05
CA VAL A 36 34.53 13.07 -2.15
C VAL A 36 33.78 13.25 -0.85
N ARG A 37 34.43 12.91 0.26
CA ARG A 37 33.91 13.18 1.61
C ARG A 37 34.51 14.49 2.10
N THR A 38 33.65 15.47 2.37
CA THR A 38 34.05 16.76 2.94
C THR A 38 33.33 17.04 4.27
N ARG A 39 33.92 17.90 5.09
CA ARG A 39 33.32 18.47 6.31
C ARG A 39 32.84 19.91 6.10
N THR A 40 33.19 20.53 4.98
CA THR A 40 32.82 21.90 4.60
C THR A 40 31.66 21.91 3.63
N ASP A 41 31.18 23.09 3.27
CA ASP A 41 30.08 23.26 2.31
C ASP A 41 30.36 22.55 0.98
N ALA A 42 29.40 21.75 0.53
CA ALA A 42 29.53 20.91 -0.66
C ALA A 42 29.64 21.74 -1.94
N GLU A 43 29.02 22.92 -1.97
CA GLU A 43 29.05 23.81 -3.14
C GLU A 43 30.43 24.45 -3.32
N ALA A 44 31.07 24.86 -2.21
CA ALA A 44 32.43 25.36 -2.21
C ALA A 44 33.43 24.28 -2.69
N VAL A 45 33.27 23.04 -2.23
CA VAL A 45 34.10 21.91 -2.67
C VAL A 45 33.86 21.58 -4.15
N ARG A 46 32.60 21.66 -4.63
CA ARG A 46 32.28 21.48 -6.05
C ARG A 46 33.03 22.47 -6.93
N HIS A 47 33.06 23.75 -6.56
CA HIS A 47 33.79 24.77 -7.30
C HIS A 47 35.29 24.47 -7.35
N GLN A 48 35.89 24.09 -6.22
CA GLN A 48 37.31 23.71 -6.16
C GLN A 48 37.61 22.49 -7.03
N LEU A 49 36.74 21.47 -7.02
CA LEU A 49 36.89 20.30 -7.88
C LEU A 49 36.80 20.66 -9.36
N ARG A 50 35.86 21.53 -9.75
CA ARG A 50 35.75 21.96 -11.14
C ARG A 50 37.05 22.64 -11.62
N THR A 51 37.60 23.55 -10.82
CA THR A 51 38.87 24.22 -11.16
C THR A 51 40.03 23.25 -11.24
N ALA A 52 40.11 22.26 -10.34
CA ALA A 52 41.15 21.24 -10.37
C ALA A 52 41.05 20.32 -11.60
N ILE A 53 39.83 19.94 -11.99
CA ILE A 53 39.58 19.12 -13.19
C ILE A 53 39.90 19.92 -14.45
N ASP A 54 39.44 21.17 -14.54
CA ASP A 54 39.73 22.06 -15.66
C ASP A 54 41.23 22.30 -15.88
N ALA A 55 42.04 22.20 -14.81
CA ALA A 55 43.50 22.32 -14.87
C ALA A 55 44.19 21.06 -15.41
N VAL A 56 43.55 19.89 -15.29
CA VAL A 56 44.06 18.61 -15.80
C VAL A 56 43.61 18.39 -17.24
N ASP A 57 42.30 18.49 -17.46
CA ASP A 57 41.67 18.33 -18.77
C ASP A 57 40.39 19.15 -18.84
N ARG A 58 40.38 20.13 -19.73
CA ARG A 58 39.29 21.10 -19.89
C ARG A 58 38.15 20.56 -20.75
N GLU A 59 38.41 19.53 -21.55
CA GLU A 59 37.39 18.84 -22.35
C GLU A 59 36.66 17.76 -21.52
N GLN A 60 37.16 17.44 -20.33
CA GLN A 60 36.54 16.46 -19.47
C GLN A 60 35.18 16.95 -18.95
N SER A 61 34.15 16.15 -19.20
CA SER A 61 32.78 16.45 -18.80
C SER A 61 32.65 16.40 -17.27
N PHE A 62 32.33 17.55 -16.66
CA PHE A 62 31.97 17.65 -15.24
C PHE A 62 30.46 17.77 -15.12
N PHE A 63 29.79 16.63 -15.25
CA PHE A 63 28.35 16.52 -15.23
C PHE A 63 27.91 15.68 -14.01
N ASP A 64 26.63 15.84 -13.61
CA ASP A 64 25.99 15.05 -12.54
C ASP A 64 26.64 15.16 -11.14
N VAL A 65 27.11 16.35 -10.75
CA VAL A 65 27.63 16.59 -9.40
C VAL A 65 26.50 16.87 -8.43
N HIS A 66 26.30 15.93 -7.51
CA HIS A 66 25.26 16.00 -6.49
C HIS A 66 25.79 15.59 -5.13
N THR A 67 25.26 16.21 -4.08
CA THR A 67 25.46 15.71 -2.71
C THR A 67 24.83 14.33 -2.59
N MET A 68 25.38 13.50 -1.71
CA MET A 68 24.78 12.18 -1.44
C MET A 68 23.34 12.32 -0.95
N ASP A 69 23.02 13.36 -0.19
CA ASP A 69 21.64 13.68 0.21
C ASP A 69 20.74 13.94 -0.98
N ALA A 70 21.16 14.76 -1.95
CA ALA A 70 20.38 15.04 -3.15
C ALA A 70 20.18 13.78 -4.02
N ARG A 71 21.21 12.91 -4.12
CA ARG A 71 21.08 11.62 -4.83
C ARG A 71 20.09 10.68 -4.13
N ILE A 72 20.18 10.55 -2.80
CA ILE A 72 19.25 9.73 -2.01
C ILE A 72 17.82 10.25 -2.15
N GLN A 73 17.62 11.57 -2.01
CA GLN A 73 16.30 12.18 -2.18
C GLN A 73 15.74 11.88 -3.57
N ARG A 74 16.52 12.06 -4.64
CA ARG A 74 16.06 11.84 -6.01
C ARG A 74 15.70 10.36 -6.26
N ALA A 75 16.46 9.42 -5.69
CA ALA A 75 16.15 7.99 -5.76
C ALA A 75 14.82 7.66 -5.06
N ILE A 76 14.53 8.27 -3.90
CA ILE A 76 13.30 8.03 -3.14
C ILE A 76 12.08 8.75 -3.75
N TRP A 77 12.29 9.87 -4.42
CA TRP A 77 11.23 10.70 -5.00
C TRP A 77 10.33 9.94 -5.98
N GLN A 78 10.91 9.15 -6.89
CA GLN A 78 10.14 8.33 -7.84
C GLN A 78 9.22 7.33 -7.12
N HIS A 79 9.73 6.68 -6.07
CA HIS A 79 8.96 5.72 -5.28
C HIS A 79 7.83 6.40 -4.49
N ARG A 80 8.06 7.62 -3.98
CA ARG A 80 7.04 8.41 -3.27
C ARG A 80 5.88 8.84 -4.16
N ILE A 81 6.15 9.25 -5.40
CA ILE A 81 5.08 9.67 -6.32
C ILE A 81 4.21 8.45 -6.69
N ALA A 82 4.83 7.32 -7.02
CA ALA A 82 4.11 6.09 -7.33
C ALA A 82 3.23 5.63 -6.15
N THR A 83 3.78 5.63 -4.93
CA THR A 83 3.03 5.25 -3.73
C THR A 83 1.89 6.23 -3.42
N ALA A 84 2.07 7.53 -3.64
CA ALA A 84 1.00 8.53 -3.47
C ALA A 84 -0.17 8.31 -4.44
N VAL A 85 0.12 8.03 -5.72
CA VAL A 85 -0.92 7.74 -6.73
C VAL A 85 -1.67 6.45 -6.40
N LEU A 86 -0.95 5.40 -6.00
CA LEU A 86 -1.57 4.14 -5.56
C LEU A 86 -2.43 4.33 -4.31
N ALA A 87 -1.99 5.15 -3.35
CA ALA A 87 -2.76 5.48 -2.16
C ALA A 87 -4.06 6.21 -2.53
N LEU A 88 -4.01 7.15 -3.48
CA LEU A 88 -5.21 7.82 -3.98
C LEU A 88 -6.19 6.83 -4.62
N PHE A 89 -5.71 5.92 -5.47
CA PHE A 89 -6.57 4.87 -6.04
C PHE A 89 -7.15 3.95 -4.98
N ALA A 90 -6.38 3.59 -3.95
CA ALA A 90 -6.88 2.78 -2.85
C ALA A 90 -8.01 3.49 -2.09
N VAL A 91 -7.90 4.80 -1.85
CA VAL A 91 -8.98 5.60 -1.22
C VAL A 91 -10.23 5.63 -2.11
N ILE A 92 -10.08 5.85 -3.42
CA ILE A 92 -11.21 5.88 -4.35
C ILE A 92 -11.89 4.50 -4.42
N ALA A 93 -11.12 3.42 -4.52
CA ALA A 93 -11.62 2.06 -4.52
C ALA A 93 -12.36 1.74 -3.22
N LEU A 94 -11.86 2.22 -2.08
CA LEU A 94 -12.52 2.07 -0.79
C LEU A 94 -13.86 2.81 -0.76
N CYS A 95 -13.92 4.06 -1.22
CA CYS A 95 -15.17 4.81 -1.33
C CYS A 95 -16.20 4.08 -2.22
N LEU A 96 -15.76 3.58 -3.38
CA LEU A 96 -16.60 2.80 -4.30
C LEU A 96 -17.11 1.51 -3.64
N ALA A 97 -16.26 0.81 -2.88
CA ALA A 97 -16.65 -0.38 -2.14
C ALA A 97 -17.70 -0.07 -1.06
N VAL A 98 -17.55 1.02 -0.31
CA VAL A 98 -18.54 1.47 0.69
C VAL A 98 -19.89 1.79 0.02
N ILE A 99 -19.87 2.52 -1.10
CA ILE A 99 -21.09 2.87 -1.84
C ILE A 99 -21.77 1.61 -2.41
N GLY A 100 -21.00 0.73 -3.04
CA GLY A 100 -21.51 -0.51 -3.62
C GLY A 100 -22.07 -1.47 -2.57
N THR A 101 -21.39 -1.63 -1.44
CA THR A 101 -21.89 -2.44 -0.32
C THR A 101 -23.16 -1.86 0.29
N HIS A 102 -23.28 -0.54 0.41
CA HIS A 102 -24.53 0.11 0.82
C HIS A 102 -25.68 -0.19 -0.16
N ALA A 103 -25.44 -0.13 -1.47
CA ALA A 103 -26.47 -0.42 -2.48
C ALA A 103 -26.95 -1.88 -2.40
N VAL A 104 -26.02 -2.84 -2.32
CA VAL A 104 -26.36 -4.27 -2.25
C VAL A 104 -27.05 -4.62 -0.92
N THR A 105 -26.59 -4.06 0.19
CA THR A 105 -27.21 -4.28 1.51
C THR A 105 -28.62 -3.69 1.60
N ALA A 106 -28.84 -2.47 1.10
CA ALA A 106 -30.16 -1.85 1.05
C ALA A 106 -31.15 -2.69 0.25
N GLN A 107 -30.73 -3.19 -0.92
CA GLN A 107 -31.57 -4.05 -1.76
C GLN A 107 -31.90 -5.38 -1.09
N ALA A 108 -30.91 -6.02 -0.45
CA ALA A 108 -31.12 -7.28 0.26
C ALA A 108 -32.07 -7.13 1.46
N VAL A 109 -32.00 -6.01 2.19
CA VAL A 109 -32.93 -5.70 3.29
C VAL A 109 -34.34 -5.46 2.77
N ALA A 110 -34.50 -4.73 1.66
CA ALA A 110 -35.79 -4.51 1.03
C ALA A 110 -36.46 -5.84 0.61
N SER A 111 -35.70 -6.75 0.01
CA SER A 111 -36.16 -8.10 -0.34
C SER A 111 -36.52 -8.95 0.89
N ALA A 112 -35.77 -8.79 1.99
CA ALA A 112 -36.00 -9.53 3.24
C ALA A 112 -37.22 -9.01 4.03
N ARG A 113 -37.62 -7.74 3.89
CA ARG A 113 -38.77 -7.17 4.63
C ARG A 113 -40.06 -7.98 4.45
N ARG A 114 -40.31 -8.52 3.26
CA ARG A 114 -41.52 -9.30 2.97
C ARG A 114 -41.53 -10.65 3.70
N GLU A 115 -40.40 -11.35 3.75
CA GLU A 115 -40.26 -12.62 4.48
C GLU A 115 -40.30 -12.40 6.00
N ILE A 116 -39.67 -11.32 6.47
CA ILE A 116 -39.67 -10.91 7.89
C ILE A 116 -41.09 -10.59 8.34
N GLY A 117 -41.86 -9.84 7.55
CA GLY A 117 -43.25 -9.48 7.87
C GLY A 117 -44.17 -10.70 7.99
N ILE A 118 -44.02 -11.70 7.11
CA ILE A 118 -44.80 -12.95 7.16
C ILE A 118 -44.44 -13.76 8.42
N ARG A 119 -43.15 -13.89 8.77
CA ARG A 119 -42.74 -14.60 10.00
C ARG A 119 -43.17 -13.89 11.27
N LEU A 120 -43.19 -12.56 11.28
CA LEU A 120 -43.66 -11.78 12.41
C LEU A 120 -45.18 -11.94 12.62
N ALA A 121 -45.95 -11.95 11.52
CA ALA A 121 -47.39 -12.20 11.55
C ALA A 121 -47.74 -13.61 12.08
N LEU A 122 -46.84 -14.58 11.91
CA LEU A 122 -46.95 -15.93 12.46
C LEU A 122 -46.49 -16.02 13.94
N GLY A 123 -46.12 -14.91 14.58
CA GLY A 123 -45.75 -14.85 16.00
C GLY A 123 -44.29 -15.20 16.30
N SER A 124 -43.42 -15.25 15.29
CA SER A 124 -42.00 -15.60 15.49
C SER A 124 -41.23 -14.44 16.17
N PRO A 125 -40.35 -14.71 17.15
CA PRO A 125 -39.63 -13.66 17.87
C PRO A 125 -38.67 -12.92 16.93
N ALA A 126 -38.79 -11.58 16.87
CA ALA A 126 -37.99 -10.71 16.01
C ALA A 126 -36.46 -10.92 16.17
N SER A 127 -36.02 -11.32 17.36
CA SER A 127 -34.61 -11.63 17.66
C SER A 127 -34.06 -12.82 16.87
N GLN A 128 -34.88 -13.83 16.58
CA GLN A 128 -34.46 -15.02 15.85
C GLN A 128 -34.27 -14.72 14.36
N VAL A 129 -35.12 -13.84 13.81
CA VAL A 129 -35.04 -13.39 12.42
C VAL A 129 -33.84 -12.46 12.21
N VAL A 130 -33.63 -11.50 13.11
CA VAL A 130 -32.45 -10.61 13.08
C VAL A 130 -31.14 -11.40 13.18
N ARG A 131 -31.09 -12.44 14.04
CA ARG A 131 -29.90 -13.29 14.18
C ARG A 131 -29.57 -14.03 12.89
N LEU A 132 -30.57 -14.58 12.20
CA LEU A 132 -30.38 -15.30 10.94
C LEU A 132 -29.83 -14.40 9.84
N VAL A 133 -30.38 -13.18 9.72
CA VAL A 133 -29.93 -12.18 8.76
C VAL A 133 -28.49 -11.76 9.09
N MET A 134 -28.20 -11.45 10.35
CA MET A 134 -26.86 -11.05 10.79
C MET A 134 -25.80 -12.13 10.52
N GLN A 135 -26.11 -13.40 10.77
CA GLN A 135 -25.19 -14.52 10.49
C GLN A 135 -24.83 -14.60 9.00
N ARG A 136 -25.80 -14.40 8.11
CA ARG A 136 -25.58 -14.44 6.67
C ARG A 136 -24.68 -13.29 6.20
N TRP A 137 -24.85 -12.10 6.78
CA TRP A 137 -23.96 -10.96 6.53
C TRP A 137 -22.56 -11.17 7.10
N LEU A 138 -22.45 -11.74 8.29
CA LEU A 138 -21.16 -12.04 8.91
C LEU A 138 -20.33 -12.99 8.03
N VAL A 139 -20.96 -14.04 7.48
CA VAL A 139 -20.29 -14.98 6.57
C VAL A 139 -19.81 -14.26 5.30
N ALA A 140 -20.61 -13.38 4.71
CA ALA A 140 -20.22 -12.62 3.53
C ALA A 140 -19.03 -11.69 3.80
N VAL A 141 -19.02 -11.01 4.96
CA VAL A 141 -17.92 -10.13 5.38
C VAL A 141 -16.64 -10.94 5.59
N VAL A 142 -16.71 -12.04 6.34
CA VAL A 142 -15.54 -12.89 6.61
C VAL A 142 -14.99 -13.50 5.31
N ALA A 143 -15.86 -13.98 4.43
CA ALA A 143 -15.46 -14.52 3.13
C ALA A 143 -14.80 -13.44 2.26
N GLY A 144 -15.38 -12.24 2.20
CA GLY A 144 -14.81 -11.11 1.46
C GLY A 144 -13.43 -10.70 1.96
N VAL A 145 -13.25 -10.63 3.29
CA VAL A 145 -11.95 -10.34 3.91
C VAL A 145 -10.93 -11.43 3.60
N ALA A 146 -11.31 -12.70 3.73
CA ALA A 146 -10.43 -13.83 3.44
C ALA A 146 -9.98 -13.84 1.96
N VAL A 147 -10.91 -13.67 1.04
CA VAL A 147 -10.62 -13.60 -0.40
C VAL A 147 -9.75 -12.39 -0.74
N GLY A 148 -10.06 -11.22 -0.17
CA GLY A 148 -9.27 -10.00 -0.37
C GLY A 148 -7.84 -10.14 0.15
N MET A 149 -7.66 -10.77 1.31
CA MET A 149 -6.35 -10.98 1.92
C MET A 149 -5.50 -11.98 1.11
N LEU A 150 -6.09 -13.10 0.68
CA LEU A 150 -5.42 -14.09 -0.17
C LEU A 150 -5.09 -13.51 -1.55
N GLY A 151 -6.08 -12.88 -2.20
CA GLY A 151 -5.90 -12.28 -3.52
C GLY A 151 -4.88 -11.14 -3.52
N GLY A 152 -4.95 -10.24 -2.53
CA GLY A 152 -3.99 -9.15 -2.36
C GLY A 152 -2.57 -9.66 -2.11
N GLY A 153 -2.41 -10.66 -1.23
CA GLY A 153 -1.12 -11.28 -0.95
C GLY A 153 -0.53 -11.98 -2.18
N LEU A 154 -1.35 -12.67 -2.96
CA LEU A 154 -0.92 -13.32 -4.20
C LEU A 154 -0.47 -12.30 -5.24
N VAL A 155 -1.27 -11.27 -5.51
CA VAL A 155 -0.92 -10.22 -6.47
C VAL A 155 0.35 -9.48 -6.03
N ALA A 156 0.46 -9.12 -4.75
CA ALA A 156 1.66 -8.49 -4.21
C ALA A 156 2.90 -9.39 -4.38
N GLY A 157 2.77 -10.69 -4.10
CA GLY A 157 3.86 -11.65 -4.28
C GLY A 157 4.27 -11.84 -5.75
N VAL A 158 3.31 -11.88 -6.67
CA VAL A 158 3.58 -11.94 -8.12
C VAL A 158 4.27 -10.66 -8.59
N LEU A 159 3.80 -9.49 -8.15
CA LEU A 159 4.36 -8.21 -8.53
C LEU A 159 5.79 -8.03 -7.99
N ALA A 160 6.03 -8.41 -6.74
CA ALA A 160 7.37 -8.40 -6.13
C ALA A 160 8.34 -9.28 -6.91
N ARG A 161 7.89 -10.48 -7.32
CA ARG A 161 8.68 -11.39 -8.17
C ARG A 161 8.96 -10.81 -9.56
N ALA A 162 7.95 -10.22 -10.19
CA ALA A 162 8.09 -9.62 -11.53
C ALA A 162 9.06 -8.42 -11.52
N LEU A 163 9.09 -7.66 -10.42
CA LEU A 163 9.96 -6.50 -10.24
C LEU A 163 11.36 -6.86 -9.71
N GLY A 164 11.63 -8.14 -9.45
CA GLY A 164 12.93 -8.58 -8.90
C GLY A 164 13.22 -8.05 -7.50
N MET A 165 12.20 -7.57 -6.77
CA MET A 165 12.38 -7.04 -5.42
C MET A 165 12.55 -8.18 -4.41
N PRO A 166 13.49 -8.07 -3.46
CA PRO A 166 13.56 -9.02 -2.35
C PRO A 166 12.22 -8.99 -1.60
N ALA A 167 11.65 -10.17 -1.33
CA ALA A 167 10.43 -10.28 -0.54
C ALA A 167 10.64 -9.58 0.81
N VAL A 168 10.06 -8.39 0.96
CA VAL A 168 10.22 -7.56 2.17
C VAL A 168 9.69 -8.38 3.34
N PRO A 169 10.53 -8.71 4.35
CA PRO A 169 10.13 -9.53 5.48
C PRO A 169 9.38 -8.74 6.57
N ASP A 170 9.04 -7.47 6.32
CA ASP A 170 8.28 -6.67 7.27
C ASP A 170 6.80 -7.05 7.24
N LEU A 171 6.46 -8.05 8.06
CA LEU A 171 5.12 -8.59 8.24
C LEU A 171 4.12 -7.57 8.81
N LEU A 172 4.60 -6.45 9.36
CA LEU A 172 3.80 -5.42 10.04
C LEU A 172 2.89 -4.64 9.09
N LEU A 173 3.41 -4.10 7.99
CA LEU A 173 2.64 -3.33 7.01
C LEU A 173 1.54 -4.15 6.28
N PRO A 174 1.80 -5.38 5.79
CA PRO A 174 0.76 -6.24 5.23
C PRO A 174 -0.22 -6.77 6.28
N ALA A 175 0.11 -6.73 7.58
CA ALA A 175 -0.83 -7.05 8.65
C ALA A 175 -1.75 -5.87 9.03
N ILE A 176 -1.32 -4.62 8.85
CA ILE A 176 -2.12 -3.43 9.16
C ILE A 176 -3.19 -3.17 8.08
N SER A 177 -2.89 -3.44 6.80
CA SER A 177 -3.83 -3.22 5.70
C SER A 177 -5.16 -4.01 5.81
N PRO A 178 -5.22 -5.31 6.18
CA PRO A 178 -6.48 -6.01 6.37
C PRO A 178 -7.25 -5.52 7.58
N ILE A 179 -6.59 -5.03 8.64
CA ILE A 179 -7.25 -4.44 9.80
C ILE A 179 -7.97 -3.15 9.41
N LEU A 180 -7.31 -2.31 8.60
CA LEU A 180 -7.89 -1.06 8.10
C LEU A 180 -9.08 -1.33 7.16
N LEU A 181 -8.95 -2.30 6.25
CA LEU A 181 -10.02 -2.75 5.36
C LEU A 181 -11.18 -3.38 6.12
N ALA A 182 -10.90 -4.22 7.11
CA ALA A 182 -11.91 -4.82 7.97
C ALA A 182 -12.64 -3.75 8.80
N GLY A 183 -11.92 -2.75 9.32
CA GLY A 183 -12.50 -1.60 10.00
C GLY A 183 -13.41 -0.78 9.09
N ALA A 184 -12.97 -0.47 7.87
CA ALA A 184 -13.77 0.26 6.90
C ALA A 184 -15.01 -0.53 6.44
N ALA A 185 -14.86 -1.83 6.19
CA ALA A 185 -15.97 -2.72 5.87
C ALA A 185 -16.96 -2.86 7.04
N ALA A 186 -16.47 -2.94 8.27
CA ALA A 186 -17.31 -2.96 9.46
C ALA A 186 -18.11 -1.65 9.60
N VAL A 187 -17.47 -0.48 9.42
CA VAL A 187 -18.16 0.82 9.44
C VAL A 187 -19.19 0.91 8.32
N ALA A 188 -18.86 0.47 7.10
CA ALA A 188 -19.75 0.48 5.95
C ALA A 188 -20.98 -0.42 6.16
N CYS A 189 -20.81 -1.61 6.74
CA CYS A 189 -21.88 -2.54 7.04
C CYS A 189 -22.69 -2.14 8.28
N TYR A 190 -22.09 -1.44 9.24
CA TYR A 190 -22.74 -1.06 10.50
C TYR A 190 -23.84 -0.01 10.30
N VAL A 191 -23.63 0.96 9.39
CA VAL A 191 -24.61 2.03 9.11
C VAL A 191 -25.97 1.49 8.59
N PRO A 192 -26.04 0.67 7.52
CA PRO A 192 -27.30 0.17 6.98
C PRO A 192 -27.98 -0.84 7.91
N VAL A 193 -27.23 -1.74 8.57
CA VAL A 193 -27.79 -2.69 9.55
C VAL A 193 -28.41 -1.95 10.74
N ARG A 194 -27.75 -0.90 11.23
CA ARG A 194 -28.29 -0.10 12.34
C ARG A 194 -29.49 0.75 11.92
N ARG A 195 -29.56 1.20 10.67
CA ARG A 195 -30.77 1.82 10.09
C ARG A 195 -31.93 0.83 10.00
N ALA A 196 -31.70 -0.37 9.47
CA ALA A 196 -32.72 -1.41 9.36
C ALA A 196 -33.26 -1.89 10.73
N LEU A 197 -32.44 -1.78 11.79
CA LEU A 197 -32.83 -2.12 13.17
C LEU A 197 -33.46 -0.95 13.95
N ARG A 198 -33.49 0.28 13.39
CA ARG A 198 -34.23 1.39 14.02
C ARG A 198 -35.72 1.15 13.80
N ARG A 199 -36.44 0.97 14.92
CA ARG A 199 -37.87 0.65 15.04
C ARG A 199 -38.83 1.48 14.17
N HIS A 200 -38.45 2.64 13.65
CA HIS A 200 -39.31 3.43 12.77
C HIS A 200 -39.66 2.72 11.44
N ASP A 201 -38.71 2.03 10.79
CA ASP A 201 -38.99 1.33 9.52
C ASP A 201 -39.88 0.08 9.67
N LEU A 202 -39.91 -0.51 10.87
CA LEU A 202 -40.68 -1.73 11.16
C LEU A 202 -42.18 -1.42 11.33
N ILE A 203 -42.51 -0.19 11.70
CA ILE A 203 -43.89 0.30 11.84
C ILE A 203 -44.41 0.76 10.47
N ASP A 204 -43.58 1.40 9.65
CA ASP A 204 -43.95 1.80 8.28
C ASP A 204 -44.13 0.58 7.35
N ALA A 205 -43.40 -0.52 7.56
CA ALA A 205 -43.57 -1.75 6.80
C ALA A 205 -44.91 -2.50 7.07
N LEU A 206 -45.67 -2.10 8.09
CA LEU A 206 -46.98 -2.64 8.43
C LEU A 206 -48.14 -1.75 7.96
N ARG A 207 -47.86 -0.59 7.33
CA ARG A 207 -48.88 0.22 6.68
C ARG A 207 -49.15 -0.36 5.28
N PRO A 208 -50.33 -0.95 5.04
CA PRO A 208 -50.73 -1.27 3.69
C PRO A 208 -50.97 0.04 2.92
N GLU A 209 -50.51 0.07 1.67
CA GLU A 209 -51.19 0.82 0.62
C GLU A 209 -52.44 0.04 0.18
#